data_AF-A0A9E2CBI9-F1
#
_entry.id   AF-A0A9E2CBI9-F1
#
_cell.length_a   1.000
_cell.length_b   1.000
_cell.length_c   1.000
_cell.angle_alpha   90.00
_cell.angle_beta   90.00
_cell.angle_gamma   90.00
#
_symmetry.space_group_name_H-M   'P 1'
#
loop_
_entity.id
_entity.type
_entity.pdbx_description
1 polymer ?
#
loop_
_entity_poly.entity_id
_entity_poly.type
_entity_poly.pdbx_seq_one_letter_code
_entity_poly.pdbx_strand_id
1 'polypeptide(L)'
;MMTTNLLDALPDFSNFEYQVAIAPAGSQLDASWSKLRECERRLEMYRWFEKQNDPAKAQHRFLIYDSVSAFLLTFEATLQILQSQLTNLSTTISGKNNFGNWLCKQPQYDVIFRGLRSLRHLEAHVEPVQKPSEIKAVFPSSSVSRTYKLPRLDRVILGKLKHSPLKNADMGNWNNLVANRNVTDIFTEGLQKLKEILEAVETLI
;
A
#
# COMPACT_ATOMS: atom_id res chain seq x y z
N MET A 1 2.09 24.19 29.91
CA MET A 1 1.27 23.78 28.76
C MET A 1 0.99 22.30 28.91
N MET A 2 -0.27 21.89 29.00
CA MET A 2 -0.61 20.46 28.96
C MET A 2 -0.33 19.96 27.54
N THR A 3 0.68 19.10 27.39
CA THR A 3 0.90 18.34 26.17
C THR A 3 -0.21 17.31 26.07
N THR A 4 -1.26 17.59 25.31
CA THR A 4 -2.24 16.59 24.91
C THR A 4 -1.51 15.44 24.22
N ASN A 5 -1.75 14.21 24.66
CA ASN A 5 -1.16 13.04 24.02
C ASN A 5 -1.75 12.94 22.61
N LEU A 6 -0.92 12.67 21.61
CA LEU A 6 -1.36 12.57 20.21
C LEU A 6 -2.48 11.53 20.05
N LEU A 7 -2.43 10.48 20.86
CA LEU A 7 -3.40 9.39 20.88
C LEU A 7 -4.77 9.80 21.45
N ASP A 8 -4.85 10.90 22.21
CA ASP A 8 -6.09 11.39 22.80
C ASP A 8 -6.94 12.19 21.78
N ALA A 9 -6.39 12.50 20.60
CA ALA A 9 -7.02 13.33 19.58
C ALA A 9 -7.06 12.63 18.20
N LEU A 10 -7.10 11.30 18.17
CA LEU A 10 -7.26 10.56 16.91
C LEU A 10 -8.59 10.93 16.23
N PRO A 11 -8.60 11.26 14.93
CA PRO A 11 -9.83 11.51 14.22
C PRO A 11 -10.66 10.23 14.16
N ASP A 12 -11.98 10.37 14.00
CA ASP A 12 -12.85 9.23 13.82
C ASP A 12 -12.64 8.62 12.42
N PHE A 13 -11.68 7.70 12.33
CA PHE A 13 -11.43 6.95 11.11
C PHE A 13 -12.59 6.01 10.74
N SER A 14 -13.60 5.83 11.60
CA SER A 14 -14.79 5.03 11.31
C SER A 14 -15.81 5.80 10.49
N ASN A 15 -15.84 7.12 10.62
CA ASN A 15 -16.70 8.04 9.87
C ASN A 15 -15.91 8.75 8.75
N PHE A 16 -15.34 7.95 7.85
CA PHE A 16 -14.51 8.39 6.74
C PHE A 16 -15.28 8.36 5.42
N GLU A 17 -15.23 9.43 4.64
CA GLU A 17 -15.80 9.49 3.30
C GLU A 17 -14.82 8.90 2.27
N TYR A 18 -15.20 7.77 1.68
CA TYR A 18 -14.40 7.07 0.67
C TYR A 18 -14.48 7.79 -0.68
N GLN A 19 -13.32 8.07 -1.28
CA GLN A 19 -13.21 8.71 -2.59
C GLN A 19 -12.82 7.72 -3.68
N VAL A 20 -12.00 6.71 -3.34
CA VAL A 20 -11.51 5.71 -4.30
C VAL A 20 -12.31 4.42 -4.18
N ALA A 21 -12.48 3.89 -2.98
CA ALA A 21 -13.06 2.58 -2.72
C ALA A 21 -14.60 2.57 -2.73
N ILE A 22 -15.20 3.15 -3.77
CA ILE A 22 -16.65 3.19 -3.98
C ILE A 22 -17.04 1.99 -4.85
N ALA A 23 -17.76 1.04 -4.26
CA ALA A 23 -18.24 -0.13 -4.98
C ALA A 23 -19.36 0.25 -5.96
N PRO A 24 -19.41 -0.34 -7.16
CA PRO A 24 -20.56 -0.19 -8.05
C PRO A 24 -21.80 -0.83 -7.43
N ALA A 25 -22.97 -0.28 -7.74
CA ALA A 25 -24.24 -0.81 -7.23
C ALA A 25 -24.44 -2.26 -7.72
N GLY A 26 -24.74 -3.17 -6.79
CA GLY A 26 -24.97 -4.59 -7.11
C GLY A 26 -23.70 -5.42 -7.35
N SER A 27 -22.53 -4.94 -6.93
CA SER A 27 -21.28 -5.71 -7.01
C SER A 27 -21.40 -7.08 -6.33
N GLN A 28 -20.83 -8.11 -6.95
CA GLN A 28 -20.69 -9.45 -6.38
C GLN A 28 -19.39 -9.61 -5.57
N LEU A 29 -18.54 -8.60 -5.55
CA LEU A 29 -17.22 -8.57 -4.90
C LEU A 29 -17.25 -7.81 -3.55
N ASP A 30 -18.33 -7.92 -2.80
CA ASP A 30 -18.56 -7.14 -1.56
C ASP A 30 -17.40 -7.19 -0.56
N ALA A 31 -16.85 -8.39 -0.31
CA ALA A 31 -15.76 -8.56 0.64
C ALA A 31 -14.46 -7.89 0.16
N SER A 32 -14.13 -7.99 -1.13
CA SER A 32 -13.01 -7.29 -1.74
C SER A 32 -13.18 -5.78 -1.69
N TRP A 33 -14.37 -5.25 -2.00
CA TRP A 33 -14.66 -3.81 -1.90
C TRP A 33 -14.59 -3.30 -0.46
N SER A 34 -15.06 -4.09 0.51
CA SER A 34 -14.90 -3.78 1.94
C SER A 34 -13.42 -3.71 2.34
N LYS A 35 -12.59 -4.61 1.81
CA LYS A 35 -11.15 -4.58 2.09
C LYS A 35 -10.42 -3.42 1.39
N LEU A 36 -10.86 -3.04 0.19
CA LEU A 36 -10.36 -1.85 -0.49
C LEU A 36 -10.68 -0.57 0.30
N ARG A 37 -11.88 -0.47 0.88
CA ARG A 37 -12.26 0.63 1.79
C ARG A 37 -11.35 0.71 3.00
N GLU A 38 -11.06 -0.44 3.62
CA GLU A 38 -10.08 -0.52 4.70
C GLU A 38 -8.70 -0.02 4.25
N CYS A 39 -8.27 -0.33 3.01
CA CYS A 39 -7.00 0.13 2.47
C CYS A 39 -6.94 1.66 2.35
N GLU A 40 -8.01 2.28 1.85
CA GLU A 40 -8.15 3.75 1.80
C GLU A 40 -8.14 4.38 3.19
N ARG A 41 -8.82 3.78 4.16
CA ARG A 41 -8.80 4.22 5.55
C ARG A 41 -7.40 4.18 6.16
N ARG A 42 -6.60 3.15 5.86
CA ARG A 42 -5.18 3.07 6.30
C ARG A 42 -4.30 4.13 5.65
N LEU A 43 -4.57 4.49 4.39
CA LEU A 43 -3.90 5.62 3.74
C LEU A 43 -4.24 6.95 4.44
N GLU A 44 -5.49 7.16 4.85
CA GLU A 44 -5.85 8.37 5.59
C GLU A 44 -5.20 8.41 6.99
N MET A 45 -5.13 7.27 7.68
CA MET A 45 -4.37 7.15 8.93
C MET A 45 -2.90 7.55 8.73
N TYR A 46 -2.26 7.05 7.67
CA TYR A 46 -0.89 7.42 7.33
C TYR A 46 -0.75 8.93 7.11
N ARG A 47 -1.64 9.53 6.29
CA ARG A 47 -1.62 10.99 6.01
C ARG A 47 -1.75 11.81 7.29
N TRP A 48 -2.60 11.37 8.21
CA TRP A 48 -2.75 12.04 9.50
C TRP A 48 -1.47 11.92 10.35
N PHE A 49 -0.92 10.71 10.52
CA PHE A 49 0.32 10.52 11.29
C PHE A 49 1.52 11.25 10.68
N GLU A 50 1.62 11.30 9.35
CA GLU A 50 2.66 12.05 8.64
C GLU A 50 2.57 13.56 8.91
N LYS A 51 1.36 14.14 8.89
CA LYS A 51 1.14 15.57 9.23
C LYS A 51 1.53 15.88 10.67
N GLN A 52 1.39 14.92 11.57
CA GLN A 52 1.74 15.04 12.99
C GLN A 52 3.18 14.62 13.28
N ASN A 53 3.99 14.30 12.26
CA ASN A 53 5.34 13.78 12.43
C ASN A 53 6.27 14.86 13.02
N ASP A 54 6.48 14.78 14.33
CA ASP A 54 7.44 15.61 15.03
C ASP A 54 8.78 14.84 15.13
N PRO A 55 9.85 15.32 14.48
CA PRO A 55 11.16 14.66 14.53
C PRO A 55 11.71 14.45 15.94
N ALA A 56 11.29 15.27 16.91
CA ALA A 56 11.69 15.16 18.31
C ALA A 56 10.95 14.03 19.05
N LYS A 57 9.80 13.56 18.55
CA LYS A 57 8.97 12.53 19.18
C LYS A 57 9.12 11.19 18.47
N ALA A 58 10.00 10.35 18.98
CA ALA A 58 10.25 9.01 18.41
C ALA A 58 8.98 8.14 18.31
N GLN A 59 8.01 8.34 19.19
CA GLN A 59 6.72 7.64 19.22
C GLN A 59 5.92 7.82 17.91
N HIS A 60 5.98 9.01 17.30
CA HIS A 60 5.23 9.32 16.08
C HIS A 60 5.76 8.52 14.89
N ARG A 61 7.06 8.20 14.87
CA ARG A 61 7.66 7.34 13.84
C ARG A 61 7.11 5.92 13.88
N PHE A 62 6.88 5.36 15.08
CA PHE A 62 6.28 4.02 15.20
C PHE A 62 4.88 3.97 14.60
N LEU A 63 4.07 5.01 14.78
CA LEU A 63 2.74 5.10 14.18
C LEU A 63 2.79 5.19 12.65
N ILE A 64 3.77 5.92 12.10
CA ILE A 64 3.99 5.97 10.65
C ILE A 64 4.36 4.58 10.12
N TYR A 65 5.30 3.88 10.78
CA TYR A 65 5.67 2.51 10.39
C TYR A 65 4.48 1.56 10.42
N ASP A 66 3.73 1.58 11.52
CA ASP A 66 2.56 0.73 11.69
C ASP A 66 1.49 1.00 10.62
N SER A 67 1.25 2.28 10.29
CA SER A 67 0.31 2.65 9.23
C SER A 67 0.76 2.22 7.83
N VAL A 68 2.06 2.28 7.53
CA VAL A 68 2.64 1.77 6.27
C VAL A 68 2.45 0.27 6.17
N SER A 69 2.85 -0.48 7.20
CA SER A 69 2.70 -1.94 7.22
C SER A 69 1.22 -2.36 7.20
N ALA A 70 0.34 -1.63 7.90
CA ALA A 70 -1.10 -1.87 7.87
C ALA A 70 -1.71 -1.63 6.48
N PHE A 71 -1.28 -0.59 5.77
CA PHE A 71 -1.67 -0.35 4.38
C PHE A 71 -1.21 -1.51 3.48
N LEU A 72 0.07 -1.87 3.52
CA LEU A 72 0.64 -2.95 2.71
C LEU A 72 -0.03 -4.30 2.97
N LEU A 73 -0.33 -4.59 4.25
CA LEU A 73 -1.05 -5.79 4.65
C LEU A 73 -2.47 -5.81 4.07
N THR A 74 -3.18 -4.70 4.18
CA THR A 74 -4.56 -4.58 3.70
C THR A 74 -4.64 -4.63 2.18
N PHE A 75 -3.66 -4.02 1.52
CA PHE A 75 -3.50 -4.06 0.06
C PHE A 75 -3.39 -5.51 -0.44
N GLU A 76 -2.47 -6.30 0.13
CA GLU A 76 -2.32 -7.71 -0.26
C GLU A 76 -3.53 -8.56 0.17
N ALA A 77 -4.12 -8.29 1.34
CA ALA A 77 -5.32 -8.99 1.79
C ALA A 77 -6.51 -8.77 0.83
N THR A 78 -6.63 -7.59 0.22
CA THR A 78 -7.69 -7.32 -0.77
C THR A 78 -7.57 -8.25 -1.98
N LEU A 79 -6.33 -8.48 -2.46
CA LEU A 79 -6.06 -9.40 -3.56
C LEU A 79 -6.34 -10.86 -3.19
N GLN A 80 -5.98 -11.26 -1.96
CA GLN A 80 -6.22 -12.62 -1.47
C GLN A 80 -7.73 -12.90 -1.29
N ILE A 81 -8.48 -11.92 -0.77
CA ILE A 81 -9.94 -12.02 -0.65
C ILE A 81 -10.57 -12.09 -2.05
N LEU A 82 -10.10 -11.27 -3.00
CA LEU A 82 -10.60 -11.32 -4.37
C LEU A 82 -10.39 -12.69 -5.00
N GLN A 83 -9.20 -13.27 -4.84
CA GLN A 83 -8.91 -14.63 -5.27
C GLN A 83 -9.84 -15.66 -4.63
N SER A 84 -10.12 -15.52 -3.34
CA SER A 84 -11.02 -16.41 -2.61
C SER A 84 -12.47 -16.28 -3.11
N GLN A 85 -12.97 -15.06 -3.32
CA GLN A 85 -14.31 -14.82 -3.84
C GLN A 85 -14.48 -15.41 -5.25
N LEU A 86 -13.51 -15.19 -6.13
CA LEU A 86 -13.51 -15.78 -7.47
C LEU A 86 -13.53 -17.31 -7.46
N THR A 87 -12.77 -17.91 -6.54
CA THR A 87 -12.78 -19.37 -6.36
C THR A 87 -14.16 -19.87 -5.94
N ASN A 88 -14.82 -19.17 -5.01
CA ASN A 88 -16.15 -19.53 -4.52
C ASN A 88 -17.25 -19.34 -5.57
N LEU A 89 -17.14 -18.31 -6.41
CA LEU A 89 -18.08 -18.04 -7.50
C LEU A 89 -17.95 -19.04 -8.67
N SER A 90 -16.96 -19.95 -8.62
CA SER A 90 -16.61 -20.86 -9.73
C SER A 90 -16.30 -20.13 -11.05
N THR A 91 -16.05 -18.82 -10.99
CA THR A 91 -15.75 -18.01 -12.17
C THR A 91 -14.36 -18.35 -12.66
N THR A 92 -14.29 -18.98 -13.83
CA THR A 92 -13.01 -19.21 -14.51
C THR A 92 -12.70 -17.98 -15.35
N ILE A 93 -11.82 -17.11 -14.86
CA ILE A 93 -11.24 -16.08 -15.72
C ILE A 93 -10.53 -16.80 -16.88
N SER A 94 -11.10 -16.64 -18.08
CA SER A 94 -10.87 -17.40 -19.32
C SER A 94 -9.55 -18.19 -19.39
N GLY A 95 -9.66 -19.52 -19.34
CA GLY A 95 -8.59 -20.47 -19.64
C GLY A 95 -7.84 -21.01 -18.41
N LYS A 96 -8.43 -22.02 -17.74
CA LYS A 96 -7.77 -23.02 -16.86
C LYS A 96 -6.46 -22.56 -16.20
N ASN A 97 -6.55 -21.66 -15.21
CA ASN A 97 -5.74 -21.62 -13.97
C ASN A 97 -5.31 -20.23 -13.51
N ASN A 98 -5.73 -19.95 -12.27
CA ASN A 98 -5.15 -19.04 -11.29
C ASN A 98 -5.34 -17.54 -11.60
N PHE A 99 -6.19 -16.89 -10.80
CA PHE A 99 -6.25 -15.43 -10.69
C PHE A 99 -4.85 -14.82 -10.65
N GLY A 100 -3.89 -15.42 -9.93
CA GLY A 100 -2.49 -14.98 -9.93
C GLY A 100 -1.77 -15.00 -11.29
N ASN A 101 -2.12 -15.91 -12.20
CA ASN A 101 -1.58 -15.93 -13.57
C ASN A 101 -2.25 -14.88 -14.46
N TRP A 102 -3.58 -14.75 -14.36
CA TRP A 102 -4.29 -13.65 -15.00
C TRP A 102 -3.73 -12.33 -14.51
N LEU A 103 -3.44 -12.25 -13.20
CA LEU A 103 -2.83 -11.12 -12.56
C LEU A 103 -1.52 -10.87 -13.34
N CYS A 104 -0.55 -11.77 -13.29
CA CYS A 104 0.76 -11.57 -13.92
C CYS A 104 0.76 -11.21 -15.43
N LYS A 105 -0.34 -11.49 -16.14
CA LYS A 105 -0.54 -11.16 -17.56
C LYS A 105 -1.14 -9.78 -17.82
N GLN A 106 -1.60 -9.09 -16.78
CA GLN A 106 -2.13 -7.73 -16.87
C GLN A 106 -0.99 -6.74 -17.17
N PRO A 107 -0.91 -6.14 -18.37
CA PRO A 107 0.10 -5.13 -18.69
C PRO A 107 0.03 -3.92 -17.75
N GLN A 108 -1.13 -3.67 -17.14
CA GLN A 108 -1.38 -2.63 -16.15
C GLN A 108 -0.74 -2.89 -14.76
N TYR A 109 0.01 -3.98 -14.57
CA TYR A 109 0.87 -4.12 -13.39
C TYR A 109 2.07 -3.25 -13.50
N ASP A 110 1.78 -1.99 -13.31
CA ASP A 110 2.72 -0.94 -13.07
C ASP A 110 3.77 -1.40 -12.04
N VAL A 111 4.97 -0.85 -12.23
CA VAL A 111 6.08 -0.90 -11.30
C VAL A 111 5.61 -0.57 -9.87
N ILE A 112 4.62 0.32 -9.71
CA ILE A 112 4.04 0.66 -8.39
C ILE A 112 3.34 -0.54 -7.74
N PHE A 113 2.41 -1.19 -8.44
CA PHE A 113 1.68 -2.34 -7.91
C PHE A 113 2.66 -3.46 -7.54
N ARG A 114 3.62 -3.75 -8.43
CA ARG A 114 4.67 -4.76 -8.19
C ARG A 114 5.55 -4.39 -7.00
N GLY A 115 5.95 -3.12 -6.89
CA GLY A 115 6.78 -2.62 -5.80
C GLY A 115 6.10 -2.72 -4.44
N LEU A 116 4.84 -2.29 -4.33
CA LEU A 116 4.05 -2.39 -3.08
C LEU A 116 3.90 -3.84 -2.62
N ARG A 117 3.60 -4.77 -3.54
CA ARG A 117 3.54 -6.19 -3.19
C ARG A 117 4.90 -6.75 -2.79
N SER A 118 5.98 -6.38 -3.48
CA SER A 118 7.34 -6.75 -3.06
C SER A 118 7.69 -6.25 -1.67
N LEU A 119 7.31 -5.01 -1.31
CA LEU A 119 7.49 -4.48 0.05
C LEU A 119 6.74 -5.33 1.09
N ARG A 120 5.47 -5.63 0.84
CA ARG A 120 4.68 -6.45 1.75
C ARG A 120 5.29 -7.84 1.95
N HIS A 121 5.77 -8.46 0.87
CA HIS A 121 6.43 -9.76 0.93
C HIS A 121 7.74 -9.68 1.76
N LEU A 122 8.49 -8.58 1.62
CA LEU A 122 9.68 -8.36 2.44
C LEU A 122 9.35 -8.23 3.92
N GLU A 123 8.32 -7.45 4.28
CA GLU A 123 7.84 -7.36 5.66
C GLU A 123 7.45 -8.72 6.25
N ALA A 124 6.93 -9.64 5.44
CA ALA A 124 6.56 -10.99 5.88
C ALA A 124 7.75 -11.97 6.01
N HIS A 125 8.82 -11.78 5.25
CA HIS A 125 9.85 -12.80 5.04
C HIS A 125 11.26 -12.38 5.46
N VAL A 126 11.50 -11.09 5.65
CA VAL A 126 12.79 -10.54 6.05
C VAL A 126 12.52 -9.74 7.34
N GLU A 127 12.93 -10.30 8.48
CA GLU A 127 12.92 -9.61 9.79
C GLU A 127 13.44 -8.16 9.69
N PRO A 128 12.99 -7.26 10.57
CA PRO A 128 12.42 -5.96 10.24
C PRO A 128 13.19 -5.20 9.16
N VAL A 129 12.43 -4.84 8.13
CA VAL A 129 12.79 -4.05 6.94
C VAL A 129 13.87 -3.01 7.23
N GLN A 130 14.84 -2.91 6.30
CA GLN A 130 15.84 -1.86 6.25
C GLN A 130 15.27 -0.52 6.71
N LYS A 131 15.95 0.12 7.66
CA LYS A 131 15.60 1.47 8.14
C LYS A 131 15.31 2.37 6.93
N PRO A 132 14.17 3.07 6.88
CA PRO A 132 13.86 3.97 5.78
C PRO A 132 14.97 4.99 5.58
N SER A 133 15.08 5.46 4.35
CA SER A 133 15.89 6.64 4.06
C SER A 133 15.11 7.88 4.53
N GLU A 134 15.45 8.39 5.72
CA GLU A 134 14.95 9.70 6.16
C GLU A 134 15.57 10.79 5.28
N ILE A 135 14.76 11.60 4.61
CA ILE A 135 15.24 12.81 3.93
C ILE A 135 15.07 13.99 4.87
N LYS A 136 16.14 14.75 5.09
CA LYS A 136 16.11 16.05 5.77
C LYS A 136 15.75 17.12 4.74
N ALA A 137 14.53 17.65 4.79
CA ALA A 137 14.24 18.90 4.11
C ALA A 137 14.74 20.06 4.99
N VAL A 138 15.77 20.76 4.53
CA VAL A 138 16.30 21.97 5.20
C VAL A 138 15.60 23.17 4.57
N PHE A 139 14.69 23.80 5.30
CA PHE A 139 14.10 25.08 4.90
C PHE A 139 14.92 26.25 5.48
N PRO A 140 14.96 27.44 4.85
CA PRO A 140 15.79 28.57 5.28
C PRO A 140 15.44 29.20 6.65
N SER A 141 14.55 28.61 7.44
CA SER A 141 14.19 29.11 8.77
C SER A 141 13.74 27.96 9.69
N SER A 142 14.64 27.53 10.57
CA SER A 142 14.41 26.79 11.84
C SER A 142 13.61 25.47 11.87
N SER A 143 13.03 24.97 10.77
CA SER A 143 12.30 23.68 10.77
C SER A 143 12.92 22.67 9.81
N VAL A 144 13.36 21.52 10.36
CA VAL A 144 13.71 20.34 9.58
C VAL A 144 12.44 19.50 9.45
N SER A 145 11.85 19.43 8.25
CA SER A 145 10.78 18.46 7.99
C SER A 145 11.43 17.13 7.60
N ARG A 146 11.07 16.05 8.29
CA ARG A 146 11.44 14.68 7.92
C ARG A 146 10.24 14.01 7.30
N THR A 147 10.31 13.75 6.01
CA THR A 147 9.28 13.01 5.27
C THR A 147 9.70 11.54 5.21
N TYR A 148 8.76 10.64 5.51
CA TYR A 148 8.99 9.21 5.37
C TYR A 148 9.07 8.83 3.89
N LYS A 149 9.96 7.91 3.52
CA LYS A 149 10.10 7.38 2.17
C LYS A 149 10.03 5.86 2.21
N LEU A 150 9.34 5.28 1.22
CA LEU A 150 9.38 3.84 1.01
C LEU A 150 10.82 3.40 0.70
N PRO A 151 11.24 2.21 1.16
CA PRO A 151 12.60 1.77 0.97
C PRO A 151 12.86 1.44 -0.50
N ARG A 152 14.08 1.76 -0.94
CA ARG A 152 14.62 1.25 -2.20
C ARG A 152 14.84 -0.25 -2.08
N LEU A 153 14.72 -0.94 -3.20
CA LEU A 153 14.93 -2.36 -3.30
C LEU A 153 16.22 -2.63 -4.06
N ASP A 154 17.05 -3.52 -3.52
CA ASP A 154 18.23 -4.02 -4.21
C ASP A 154 18.05 -5.50 -4.59
N ARG A 155 18.92 -5.99 -5.47
CA ARG A 155 18.86 -7.36 -6.00
C ARG A 155 19.07 -8.41 -4.92
N VAL A 156 19.89 -8.11 -3.91
CA VAL A 156 20.21 -9.05 -2.83
C VAL A 156 18.99 -9.28 -1.96
N ILE A 157 18.27 -8.21 -1.60
CA ILE A 157 17.02 -8.26 -0.83
C ILE A 157 15.93 -8.98 -1.62
N LEU A 158 15.74 -8.63 -2.90
CA LEU A 158 14.76 -9.30 -3.75
C LEU A 158 15.06 -10.79 -3.90
N GLY A 159 16.34 -11.18 -3.95
CA GLY A 159 16.78 -12.57 -3.97
C GLY A 159 16.44 -13.37 -2.71
N LYS A 160 16.12 -12.71 -1.59
CA LYS A 160 15.65 -13.38 -0.35
C LYS A 160 14.18 -13.78 -0.42
N LEU A 161 13.41 -13.18 -1.33
CA LEU A 161 12.00 -13.53 -1.50
C LEU A 161 11.87 -14.84 -2.26
N LYS A 162 11.09 -15.80 -1.72
CA LYS A 162 10.72 -17.02 -2.45
C LYS A 162 10.06 -16.67 -3.79
N HIS A 163 9.24 -15.62 -3.80
CA HIS A 163 8.61 -15.05 -4.98
C HIS A 163 8.58 -13.53 -4.87
N SER A 164 9.11 -12.83 -5.88
CA SER A 164 9.06 -11.36 -5.98
C SER A 164 8.11 -10.93 -7.10
N PRO A 165 7.08 -10.13 -6.78
CA PRO A 165 6.25 -9.47 -7.79
C PRO A 165 7.05 -8.50 -8.67
N LEU A 166 7.97 -7.73 -8.10
CA LEU A 166 8.87 -6.83 -8.82
C LEU A 166 10.03 -7.59 -9.47
N LYS A 167 10.21 -7.39 -10.78
CA LYS A 167 11.30 -8.00 -11.56
C LYS A 167 12.56 -7.14 -11.50
N ASN A 168 13.73 -7.78 -11.67
CA ASN A 168 15.03 -7.08 -11.68
C ASN A 168 15.12 -5.94 -12.71
N ALA A 169 14.48 -6.08 -13.88
CA ALA A 169 14.45 -5.05 -14.91
C ALA A 169 13.65 -3.80 -14.49
N ASP A 170 12.64 -3.97 -13.64
CA ASP A 170 11.75 -2.89 -13.18
C ASP A 170 12.25 -2.20 -11.90
N MET A 171 13.28 -2.78 -11.26
CA MET A 171 13.82 -2.30 -9.98
C MET A 171 14.36 -0.87 -10.08
N GLY A 172 14.98 -0.51 -11.21
CA GLY A 172 15.45 0.86 -11.46
C GLY A 172 14.30 1.86 -11.47
N ASN A 173 13.19 1.50 -12.13
CA ASN A 173 11.99 2.33 -12.19
C ASN A 173 11.36 2.49 -10.81
N TRP A 174 11.27 1.41 -10.02
CA TRP A 174 10.76 1.46 -8.64
C TRP A 174 11.62 2.39 -7.77
N ASN A 175 12.94 2.20 -7.81
CA ASN A 175 13.86 3.01 -7.00
C ASN A 175 13.83 4.49 -7.40
N ASN A 176 13.63 4.79 -8.68
CA ASN A 176 13.42 6.15 -9.16
C ASN A 176 12.07 6.72 -8.68
N LEU A 177 11.01 5.93 -8.68
CA LEU A 177 9.69 6.32 -8.17
C LEU A 177 9.75 6.68 -6.68
N VAL A 178 10.27 5.79 -5.82
CA VAL A 178 10.32 6.05 -4.37
C VAL A 178 11.30 7.17 -3.99
N ALA A 179 12.29 7.46 -4.84
CA ALA A 179 13.17 8.61 -4.64
C ALA A 179 12.42 9.94 -4.86
N ASN A 180 11.63 10.01 -5.93
CA ASN A 180 11.05 11.26 -6.41
C ASN A 180 9.61 11.52 -5.92
N ARG A 181 8.90 10.50 -5.44
CA ARG A 181 7.50 10.61 -5.00
C ARG A 181 7.36 10.39 -3.50
N ASN A 182 6.35 11.02 -2.89
CA ASN A 182 6.02 10.77 -1.49
C ASN A 182 5.22 9.45 -1.37
N VAL A 183 5.08 8.93 -0.15
CA VAL A 183 4.37 7.66 0.09
C VAL A 183 2.88 7.78 -0.20
N THR A 184 2.28 8.93 0.12
CA THR A 184 0.86 9.20 -0.15
C THR A 184 0.52 9.04 -1.64
N ASP A 185 1.33 9.59 -2.54
CA ASP A 185 1.13 9.52 -3.99
C ASP A 185 1.24 8.07 -4.48
N ILE A 186 2.23 7.32 -3.97
CA ILE A 186 2.45 5.92 -4.34
C ILE A 186 1.30 5.04 -3.84
N PHE A 187 0.85 5.25 -2.60
CA PHE A 187 -0.26 4.50 -2.02
C PHE A 187 -1.59 4.83 -2.68
N THR A 188 -1.85 6.11 -2.99
CA THR A 188 -3.05 6.55 -3.70
C THR A 188 -3.12 5.89 -5.08
N GLU A 189 -2.02 5.91 -5.84
CA GLU A 189 -1.99 5.26 -7.14
C GLU A 189 -2.08 3.74 -7.04
N GLY A 190 -1.45 3.13 -6.03
CA GLY A 190 -1.62 1.70 -5.75
C GLY A 190 -3.08 1.34 -5.50
N LEU A 191 -3.77 2.12 -4.66
CA LEU A 191 -5.19 1.95 -4.35
C LEU A 191 -6.07 2.08 -5.60
N GLN A 192 -5.81 3.07 -6.46
CA GLN A 192 -6.51 3.25 -7.73
C GLN A 192 -6.32 2.04 -8.66
N LYS A 193 -5.09 1.52 -8.80
CA LYS A 193 -4.85 0.31 -9.60
C LYS A 193 -5.54 -0.92 -9.03
N LEU A 194 -5.64 -1.02 -7.71
CA LEU A 194 -6.36 -2.10 -7.05
C LEU A 194 -7.87 -2.00 -7.32
N LYS A 195 -8.44 -0.79 -7.29
CA LYS A 195 -9.82 -0.51 -7.73
C LYS A 195 -10.05 -0.95 -9.18
N GLU A 196 -9.17 -0.53 -10.09
CA GLU A 196 -9.25 -0.92 -11.51
C GLU A 196 -9.23 -2.44 -11.70
N ILE A 197 -8.44 -3.17 -10.89
CA ILE A 197 -8.44 -4.64 -10.89
C ILE A 197 -9.78 -5.19 -10.44
N LEU A 198 -10.36 -4.67 -9.35
CA LEU A 198 -11.67 -5.10 -8.86
C LEU A 198 -12.75 -4.84 -9.91
N GLU A 199 -12.77 -3.65 -10.52
CA GLU A 199 -13.72 -3.29 -11.59
C GLU A 199 -13.54 -4.18 -12.81
N ALA A 200 -12.31 -4.41 -13.27
CA ALA A 200 -12.05 -5.29 -14.39
C ALA A 200 -12.50 -6.73 -14.10
N VAL A 201 -12.27 -7.23 -12.89
CA VAL A 201 -12.70 -8.56 -12.48
C VAL A 201 -14.22 -8.65 -12.37
N GLU A 202 -14.89 -7.62 -11.86
CA GLU A 202 -16.35 -7.53 -11.81
C GLU A 202 -16.97 -7.71 -13.20
N THR A 203 -16.37 -7.15 -14.25
CA THR A 203 -16.86 -7.33 -15.63
C THR A 203 -16.73 -8.76 -16.18
N LEU A 204 -15.99 -9.63 -15.48
CA LEU A 204 -15.75 -11.01 -15.87
C LEU A 204 -16.63 -12.02 -15.13
N ILE A 205 -17.43 -11.56 -14.17
CA ILE A 205 -18.35 -12.36 -13.34
C ILE A 205 -19.78 -12.11 -13.85
#